data_AF-A0A8T7DCG5-F1
#
_entry.id   AF-A0A8T7DCG5-F1
#
_cell.length_a   1.000
_cell.length_b   1.000
_cell.length_c   1.000
_cell.angle_alpha   90.00
_cell.angle_beta   90.00
_cell.angle_gamma   90.00
#
_symmetry.space_group_name_H-M   'P 1'
#
loop_
_entity.id
_entity.type
_entity.pdbx_description
1 polymer ?
#
loop_
_entity_poly.entity_id
_entity_poly.type
_entity_poly.pdbx_seq_one_letter_code
_entity_poly.pdbx_strand_id
1 'polypeptide(L)'
;MTAPKYLHFTLGPVQEFVAQARRTRDFWAGSFLLSWLSAIAMKTVENAGGEIIFPMPDPGFMAALTQGNASSQNSKQGTVPNRFMAEIPAAMDMEA
;
A
#
# COMPACT_ATOMS: atom_id res chain seq x y z
N MET A 1 19.19 -15.20 18.83
CA MET A 1 18.78 -14.86 17.46
C MET A 1 17.27 -14.99 17.41
N THR A 2 16.55 -13.89 17.29
CA THR A 2 15.07 -13.93 17.23
C THR A 2 14.66 -14.34 15.82
N ALA A 3 13.71 -15.27 15.70
CA ALA A 3 13.24 -15.72 14.40
C ALA A 3 12.56 -14.58 13.62
N PRO A 4 12.70 -14.54 12.28
CA PRO A 4 12.03 -13.53 11.46
C PRO A 4 10.50 -13.68 11.59
N LYS A 5 9.80 -12.54 11.72
CA LYS A 5 8.33 -12.47 11.74
C LYS A 5 7.86 -11.94 10.37
N TYR A 6 6.82 -12.55 9.81
CA TYR A 6 6.23 -12.12 8.55
C TYR A 6 4.83 -11.54 8.77
N LEU A 7 4.58 -10.36 8.22
CA LEU A 7 3.27 -9.71 8.15
C LEU A 7 2.64 -9.98 6.79
N HIS A 8 1.43 -10.53 6.76
CA HIS A 8 0.60 -10.55 5.57
C HIS A 8 -0.52 -9.53 5.72
N PHE A 9 -0.50 -8.50 4.87
CA PHE A 9 -1.50 -7.44 4.88
C PHE A 9 -2.41 -7.55 3.66
N THR A 10 -3.72 -7.40 3.86
CA THR A 10 -4.70 -7.29 2.78
C THR A 10 -5.72 -6.20 3.11
N LEU A 11 -5.97 -5.31 2.16
CA LEU A 11 -7.02 -4.29 2.21
C LEU A 11 -8.20 -4.74 1.33
N GLY A 12 -9.40 -4.85 1.89
CA GLY A 12 -10.59 -5.28 1.15
C GLY A 12 -11.89 -5.19 1.95
N PRO A 13 -13.08 -5.33 1.31
CA PRO A 13 -13.32 -5.91 -0.02
C PRO A 13 -13.07 -4.95 -1.20
N VAL A 14 -12.22 -5.35 -2.16
CA VAL A 14 -11.84 -4.48 -3.29
C VAL A 14 -12.91 -4.42 -4.37
N GLN A 15 -13.40 -5.59 -4.82
CA GLN A 15 -14.36 -5.66 -5.92
C GLN A 15 -15.69 -5.00 -5.54
N GLU A 16 -16.20 -5.30 -4.35
CA GLU A 16 -17.45 -4.71 -3.86
C GLU A 16 -17.33 -3.20 -3.67
N PHE A 17 -16.18 -2.71 -3.17
CA PHE A 17 -15.93 -1.27 -3.02
C PHE A 17 -15.97 -0.55 -4.37
N VAL A 18 -15.20 -1.05 -5.34
CA VAL A 18 -15.09 -0.42 -6.66
C VAL A 18 -16.38 -0.57 -7.47
N ALA A 19 -17.15 -1.65 -7.27
CA ALA A 19 -18.43 -1.89 -7.94
C ALA A 19 -19.54 -0.89 -7.55
N GLN A 20 -19.41 -0.17 -6.43
CA GLN A 20 -20.35 0.89 -6.06
C GLN A 20 -20.22 2.17 -6.92
N ALA A 21 -19.18 2.27 -7.75
CA ALA A 21 -18.94 3.42 -8.61
C ALA A 21 -20.05 3.59 -9.66
N ARG A 22 -20.63 4.79 -9.74
CA ARG A 22 -21.70 5.12 -10.70
C ARG A 22 -21.18 5.71 -12.02
N ARG A 23 -19.91 6.12 -12.04
CA ARG A 23 -19.23 6.72 -13.19
C ARG A 23 -17.81 6.19 -13.29
N THR A 24 -17.25 6.16 -14.50
CA THR A 24 -15.86 5.73 -14.75
C THR A 24 -14.84 6.53 -13.93
N ARG A 25 -15.10 7.82 -13.69
CA ARG A 25 -14.26 8.66 -12.81
C ARG A 25 -14.24 8.15 -11.37
N ASP A 26 -15.38 7.70 -10.85
CA ASP A 26 -15.50 7.20 -9.48
C ASP A 26 -14.80 5.84 -9.35
N PHE A 27 -14.89 5.00 -10.40
CA PHE A 27 -14.14 3.74 -10.51
C PHE A 27 -12.62 4.00 -10.45
N TRP A 28 -12.13 4.96 -11.25
CA TRP A 28 -10.71 5.33 -11.25
C TRP A 28 -10.27 5.91 -9.91
N ALA A 29 -11.08 6.79 -9.29
CA ALA A 29 -10.76 7.36 -7.98
C ALA A 29 -10.74 6.29 -6.88
N GLY A 30 -11.66 5.32 -6.94
CA GLY A 30 -11.71 4.21 -6.00
C GLY A 30 -10.50 3.29 -6.08
N SER A 31 -10.10 2.88 -7.30
CA SER A 31 -8.91 2.04 -7.48
C SER A 31 -7.62 2.78 -7.10
N PHE A 32 -7.54 4.08 -7.39
CA PHE A 32 -6.45 4.94 -6.95
C PHE A 32 -6.38 5.01 -5.41
N LEU A 33 -7.51 5.24 -4.74
CA LEU A 33 -7.57 5.33 -3.27
C LEU A 33 -7.11 4.03 -2.60
N LEU A 34 -7.53 2.87 -3.11
CA LEU A 34 -7.08 1.57 -2.59
C LEU A 34 -5.57 1.39 -2.71
N SER A 35 -5.00 1.81 -3.85
CA SER A 35 -3.56 1.77 -4.08
C SER A 35 -2.83 2.72 -3.13
N TRP A 36 -3.36 3.92 -2.94
CA TRP A 36 -2.82 4.93 -2.03
C TRP A 36 -2.77 4.47 -0.58
N LEU A 37 -3.88 3.90 -0.08
CA LEU A 37 -3.95 3.36 1.28
C LEU A 37 -2.99 2.18 1.48
N SER A 38 -2.87 1.31 0.48
CA SER A 38 -1.93 0.17 0.53
C SER A 38 -0.48 0.66 0.55
N ALA A 39 -0.16 1.71 -0.21
CA ALA A 39 1.15 2.34 -0.22
C ALA A 39 1.47 3.01 1.13
N ILE A 40 0.49 3.67 1.78
CA ILE A 40 0.64 4.20 3.14
C ILE A 40 0.95 3.06 4.13
N ALA A 41 0.24 1.93 4.04
CA ALA A 41 0.48 0.78 4.90
C ALA A 41 1.90 0.21 4.72
N MET A 42 2.34 0.03 3.47
CA MET A 42 3.72 -0.37 3.16
C MET A 42 4.74 0.62 3.75
N LYS A 43 4.50 1.93 3.57
CA LYS A 43 5.40 2.97 4.07
C LYS A 43 5.48 2.97 5.60
N THR A 44 4.37 2.66 6.27
CA THR A 44 4.32 2.54 7.73
C THR A 44 5.19 1.38 8.22
N VAL A 45 5.15 0.25 7.51
CA VAL A 45 6.02 -0.90 7.81
C VAL A 45 7.49 -0.55 7.62
N GLU A 46 7.85 0.10 6.50
CA GLU A 46 9.23 0.57 6.25
C GLU A 46 9.72 1.52 7.37
N ASN A 47 8.89 2.51 7.73
CA ASN A 47 9.25 3.50 8.76
C ASN A 47 9.46 2.88 10.14
N ALA A 48 8.81 1.74 10.40
CA ALA A 48 8.94 1.00 11.65
C ALA A 48 10.04 -0.09 11.58
N GLY A 49 10.88 -0.07 10.54
CA GLY A 49 12.05 -0.93 10.38
C GLY A 49 11.75 -2.30 9.77
N GLY A 50 10.57 -2.50 9.20
CA GLY A 50 10.24 -3.68 8.41
C GLY A 50 10.63 -3.52 6.94
N GLU A 51 10.64 -4.63 6.20
CA GLU A 51 11.00 -4.68 4.78
C GLU A 51 9.87 -5.34 3.98
N ILE A 52 9.44 -4.70 2.88
CA ILE A 52 8.43 -5.27 1.99
C ILE A 52 9.07 -6.35 1.13
N ILE A 53 8.63 -7.60 1.31
CA ILE A 53 9.15 -8.76 0.58
C ILE A 53 8.43 -8.95 -0.75
N PHE A 54 7.11 -8.74 -0.78
CA PHE A 54 6.35 -8.75 -2.02
C PHE A 54 5.06 -7.93 -1.92
N PRO A 55 4.62 -7.27 -3.01
CA PRO A 55 5.37 -7.02 -4.24
C PRO A 55 6.33 -5.83 -4.09
N MET A 56 7.25 -5.65 -5.04
CA MET A 56 8.10 -4.45 -5.09
C MET A 56 7.21 -3.24 -5.43
N PRO A 57 7.05 -2.26 -4.52
CA PRO A 57 6.17 -1.13 -4.76
C PRO A 57 6.76 -0.20 -5.83
N ASP A 58 5.90 0.45 -6.62
CA ASP A 58 6.34 1.41 -7.63
C ASP A 58 7.02 2.61 -6.95
N PRO A 59 8.32 2.87 -7.21
CA PRO A 59 9.05 3.94 -6.52
C PRO A 59 8.48 5.33 -6.80
N GLY A 60 7.91 5.54 -8.00
CA GLY A 60 7.31 6.81 -8.39
C GLY A 60 6.03 7.12 -7.61
N PHE A 61 5.21 6.10 -7.37
CA PHE A 61 4.01 6.16 -6.56
C PHE A 61 4.35 6.34 -5.07
N MET A 62 5.34 5.60 -4.56
CA MET A 62 5.81 5.74 -3.18
C MET A 62 6.43 7.12 -2.90
N ALA A 63 7.16 7.69 -3.87
CA ALA A 63 7.72 9.05 -3.75
C ALA A 63 6.62 10.14 -3.68
N ALA A 64 5.45 9.90 -4.29
CA ALA A 64 4.33 10.83 -4.19
C ALA A 64 3.77 10.93 -2.76
N LEU A 65 3.93 9.89 -1.92
CA LEU A 65 3.53 9.92 -0.50
C LEU A 65 4.41 10.87 0.33
N THR A 66 5.71 10.95 0.01
CA THR A 66 6.70 11.65 0.85
C THR A 66 6.91 13.09 0.42
N GLN A 67 6.83 13.39 -0.88
CA GLN A 67 7.23 14.69 -1.42
C GLN A 67 6.09 15.72 -1.47
N GLY A 68 4.85 15.37 -1.07
CA GLY A 68 3.68 16.26 -1.08
C GLY A 68 3.27 16.77 -2.48
N ASN A 69 4.07 16.46 -3.50
CA ASN A 69 3.90 16.84 -4.88
C ASN A 69 3.41 15.63 -5.66
N ALA A 70 2.09 15.52 -5.84
CA ALA A 70 1.43 14.62 -6.79
C ALA A 70 1.74 14.99 -8.28
N SER A 71 2.84 15.69 -8.51
CA SER A 71 3.24 16.29 -9.79
C SER A 71 4.07 15.33 -10.65
N SER A 72 4.47 14.17 -10.13
CA SER A 72 5.12 13.14 -10.94
C SER A 72 4.04 12.53 -11.86
N GLN A 73 4.30 12.52 -13.16
CA GLN A 73 3.42 11.92 -14.19
C GLN A 73 3.02 10.47 -13.86
N ASN A 74 3.81 9.78 -13.03
CA ASN A 74 3.62 8.39 -12.61
C ASN A 74 2.61 8.22 -11.47
N SER A 75 2.17 9.30 -10.82
CA SER A 75 1.13 9.25 -9.78
C SER A 75 -0.32 9.23 -10.33
N LYS A 76 -0.50 9.17 -11.65
CA LYS A 76 -1.84 9.17 -12.29
C LYS A 76 -2.51 7.80 -12.34
N GLN A 77 -1.87 6.74 -11.85
CA GLN A 77 -2.45 5.41 -11.82
C GLN A 77 -2.18 4.76 -10.48
N GLY A 78 -3.20 4.13 -9.88
CA GLY A 78 -3.01 3.27 -8.73
C GLY A 78 -2.30 1.99 -9.14
N THR A 79 -1.00 1.89 -8.83
CA THR A 79 -0.14 0.76 -9.21
C THR A 79 0.16 -0.18 -8.04
N VAL A 80 -0.07 0.27 -6.81
CA VAL A 80 0.20 -0.51 -5.60
C VAL A 80 -0.97 -1.46 -5.31
N PRO A 81 -0.73 -2.77 -5.19
CA PRO A 81 -1.79 -3.74 -4.96
C PRO A 81 -2.29 -3.71 -3.51
N ASN A 82 -3.48 -4.23 -3.32
CA ASN A 82 -4.17 -4.29 -2.03
C ASN A 82 -3.68 -5.42 -1.10
N ARG A 83 -2.61 -6.13 -1.46
CA ARG A 83 -2.03 -7.21 -0.67
C ARG A 83 -0.51 -7.14 -0.74
N PHE A 84 0.13 -7.30 0.42
CA PHE A 84 1.59 -7.43 0.48
C PHE A 84 2.03 -8.32 1.64
N MET A 85 3.29 -8.74 1.57
CA MET A 85 4.01 -9.43 2.63
C MET A 85 5.24 -8.61 3.02
N ALA A 86 5.50 -8.51 4.32
CA ALA A 86 6.67 -7.83 4.84
C ALA A 86 7.35 -8.67 5.92
N GLU A 87 8.67 -8.54 6.01
CA GLU A 87 9.42 -8.97 7.18
C GLU A 87 9.40 -7.83 8.21
N ILE A 88 9.09 -8.15 9.47
CA ILE A 88 9.00 -7.16 10.54
C ILE A 88 9.97 -7.50 11.68
N PRO A 89 10.58 -6.49 12.32
CA PRO A 89 11.47 -6.70 13.45
C PRO A 89 10.72 -7.31 14.63
N ALA A 90 11.39 -8.16 15.40
CA ALA A 90 10.76 -8.90 16.50
C ALA A 90 10.13 -8.00 17.59
N ALA A 91 10.66 -6.78 17.75
CA ALA A 91 10.17 -5.75 18.68
C ALA A 91 8.87 -5.07 18.22
N MET A 92 8.46 -5.27 16.97
CA MET A 92 7.16 -4.84 16.47
C MET A 92 6.13 -5.89 16.87
N ASP A 93 5.53 -5.70 18.04
CA ASP A 93 4.33 -6.44 18.43
C ASP A 93 3.11 -5.75 17.81
N MET A 94 2.61 -6.32 16.72
CA MET A 94 1.30 -5.96 16.19
C MET A 94 0.25 -6.76 16.96
N GLU A 95 -0.19 -6.27 18.12
CA GLU A 95 -1.50 -6.67 18.65
C GLU A 95 -2.57 -6.08 17.73
N ALA A 96 -3.49 -6.95 17.28
CA ALA A 96 -4.58 -6.62 16.37
C ALA A 96 -5.83 -6.18 17.15
#